data_AF-A0A257WR69-F1
#
_entry.id   AF-A0A257WR69-F1
#
_cell.length_a   1.000
_cell.length_b   1.000
_cell.length_c   1.000
_cell.angle_alpha   90.00
_cell.angle_beta   90.00
_cell.angle_gamma   90.00
#
_symmetry.space_group_name_H-M   'P 1'
#
loop_
_entity.id
_entity.type
_entity.pdbx_description
1 polymer ?
#
loop_
_entity_poly.entity_id
_entity_poly.type
_entity_poly.pdbx_seq_one_letter_code
_entity_poly.pdbx_strand_id
1 'polypeptide(L)'
;SAFSRLPVGDPRQTGVLLGPLHDKAAYDAFLAAMDQVRADGGTVSGGERLLIDEHPDAFYVRPALARLPAPSAGMQRETFAPLLHVVPYRDFDEAVAIQNDVPQGLSSCVMTNDVREAEAFLSAAGSDCGIANVNIGPSGAEIGGAFGGEKETGGGRESGSDAWRGYMRRATNTINYSSALPLAQGDKAPPPLGEVARRAGGGEL
;
A
#
# COMPACT_ATOMS: atom_id res chain seq x y z
N SER A 1 13.12 -28.54 0.88
CA SER A 1 12.28 -27.50 0.23
C SER A 1 13.20 -26.51 -0.47
N ALA A 2 12.69 -25.56 -1.27
CA ALA A 2 13.53 -24.45 -1.76
C ALA A 2 14.12 -23.64 -0.58
N PHE A 3 13.31 -23.43 0.46
CA PHE A 3 13.67 -22.73 1.70
C PHE A 3 14.88 -23.37 2.42
N SER A 4 14.97 -24.70 2.42
CA SER A 4 16.08 -25.40 3.08
C SER A 4 17.45 -25.23 2.39
N ARG A 5 17.50 -24.63 1.21
CA ARG A 5 18.73 -24.41 0.44
C ARG A 5 19.15 -22.94 0.34
N LEU A 6 18.38 -22.03 0.96
CA LEU A 6 18.70 -20.60 0.91
C LEU A 6 20.00 -20.33 1.69
N PRO A 7 20.99 -19.67 1.07
CA PRO A 7 22.22 -19.26 1.76
C PRO A 7 21.92 -18.17 2.79
N VAL A 8 22.05 -18.52 4.08
CA VAL A 8 21.92 -17.61 5.22
C VAL A 8 23.31 -17.33 5.77
N GLY A 9 23.65 -16.06 6.01
CA GLY A 9 24.97 -15.68 6.51
C GLY A 9 25.19 -14.16 6.53
N ASP A 10 26.44 -13.74 6.69
CA ASP A 10 26.82 -12.33 6.70
C ASP A 10 26.43 -11.67 5.35
N PRO A 11 25.57 -10.63 5.34
CA PRO A 11 25.08 -10.01 4.12
C PRO A 11 26.17 -9.32 3.28
N ARG A 12 27.40 -9.17 3.81
CA ARG A 12 28.56 -8.65 3.07
C ARG A 12 29.24 -9.72 2.21
N GLN A 13 28.93 -11.00 2.42
CA GLN A 13 29.53 -12.10 1.67
C GLN A 13 28.75 -12.38 0.39
N THR A 14 29.49 -12.51 -0.72
CA THR A 14 28.91 -12.86 -2.03
C THR A 14 28.20 -14.21 -1.96
N GLY A 15 26.98 -14.27 -2.48
CA GLY A 15 26.18 -15.50 -2.53
C GLY A 15 25.28 -15.73 -1.31
N VAL A 16 25.43 -14.93 -0.25
CA VAL A 16 24.43 -14.87 0.83
C VAL A 16 23.18 -14.18 0.30
N LEU A 17 22.02 -14.80 0.52
CA LEU A 17 20.71 -14.24 0.14
C LEU A 17 19.95 -13.67 1.33
N LEU A 18 20.23 -14.16 2.54
CA LEU A 18 19.50 -13.80 3.74
C LEU A 18 20.46 -13.45 4.88
N GLY A 19 20.36 -12.21 5.34
CA GLY A 19 21.03 -11.72 6.54
C GLY A 19 20.27 -12.08 7.84
N PRO A 20 20.69 -11.51 8.98
CA PRO A 20 20.01 -11.72 10.25
C PRO A 20 18.71 -10.90 10.34
N LEU A 21 17.82 -11.29 11.24
CA LEU A 21 16.78 -10.38 11.72
C LEU A 21 17.40 -9.15 12.39
N HIS A 22 16.67 -8.04 12.43
CA HIS A 22 17.19 -6.76 12.91
C HIS A 22 17.57 -6.79 14.40
N ASP A 23 16.80 -7.47 15.24
CA ASP A 23 17.06 -7.58 16.68
C ASP A 23 16.42 -8.82 17.34
N LYS A 24 16.58 -8.91 18.67
CA LYS A 24 16.00 -9.98 19.49
C LYS A 24 14.48 -9.93 19.54
N ALA A 25 13.87 -8.74 19.57
CA ALA A 25 12.42 -8.62 19.64
C ALA A 25 11.76 -9.17 18.38
N ALA A 26 12.36 -8.93 17.21
CA ALA A 26 11.98 -9.54 15.94
C ALA A 26 12.02 -11.07 15.99
N TYR A 27 13.11 -11.61 16.56
CA TYR A 27 13.27 -13.04 16.72
C TYR A 27 12.25 -13.64 17.69
N ASP A 28 12.00 -13.00 18.83
CA ASP A 28 11.01 -13.44 19.81
C ASP A 28 9.59 -13.41 19.21
N ALA A 29 9.24 -12.36 18.44
CA ALA A 29 7.97 -12.27 17.73
C ALA A 29 7.84 -13.35 16.64
N PHE A 30 8.92 -13.65 15.93
CA PHE A 30 8.96 -14.74 14.95
C PHE A 30 8.70 -16.11 15.58
N LEU A 31 9.31 -16.39 16.73
CA LEU A 31 9.03 -17.61 17.50
C LEU A 31 7.56 -17.68 17.93
N ALA A 32 7.05 -16.59 18.51
CA ALA A 32 5.66 -16.50 18.96
C ALA A 32 4.65 -16.70 17.82
N ALA A 33 4.92 -16.17 16.63
CA ALA A 33 4.08 -16.36 15.44
C ALA A 33 4.07 -17.83 15.00
N MET A 34 5.21 -18.51 15.00
CA MET A 34 5.27 -19.94 14.67
C MET A 34 4.55 -20.80 15.71
N ASP A 35 4.63 -20.45 16.98
CA ASP A 35 3.90 -21.13 18.04
C ASP A 35 2.38 -20.91 17.93
N GLN A 36 1.95 -19.70 17.56
CA GLN A 36 0.56 -19.44 17.24
C GLN A 36 0.06 -20.29 16.07
N VAL A 37 0.85 -20.41 14.99
CA VAL A 37 0.48 -21.29 13.85
C VAL A 37 0.26 -22.74 14.32
N ARG A 38 1.12 -23.25 15.20
CA ARG A 38 0.95 -24.61 15.77
C ARG A 38 -0.30 -24.69 16.64
N ALA A 39 -0.58 -23.67 17.44
CA ALA A 39 -1.78 -23.59 18.27
C ALA A 39 -3.07 -23.52 17.44
N ASP A 40 -3.01 -22.88 16.26
CA ASP A 40 -4.10 -22.79 15.28
C ASP A 40 -4.27 -24.10 14.47
N GLY A 41 -3.56 -25.17 14.82
CA GLY A 41 -3.65 -26.47 14.15
C GLY A 41 -2.83 -26.59 12.86
N GLY A 42 -1.95 -25.61 12.59
CA GLY A 42 -1.04 -25.61 11.48
C GLY A 42 0.26 -26.40 11.73
N THR A 43 1.06 -26.51 10.67
CA THR A 43 2.42 -27.08 10.74
C THR A 43 3.44 -26.04 10.28
N VAL A 44 4.62 -26.04 10.89
CA VAL A 44 5.71 -25.12 10.56
C VAL A 44 6.95 -25.93 10.20
N SER A 45 7.60 -25.56 9.09
CA SER A 45 8.91 -26.09 8.67
C SER A 45 9.90 -24.94 8.47
N GLY A 46 11.18 -25.15 8.82
CA GLY A 46 12.15 -24.06 8.92
C GLY A 46 11.97 -23.26 10.22
N GLY A 47 12.47 -22.02 10.24
CA GLY A 47 12.36 -21.11 11.38
C GLY A 47 13.43 -21.28 12.46
N GLU A 48 14.32 -22.26 12.33
CA GLU A 48 15.38 -22.46 13.31
C GLU A 48 16.43 -21.34 13.26
N ARG A 49 16.99 -21.04 14.43
CA ARG A 49 18.12 -20.11 14.57
C ARG A 49 19.40 -20.77 14.05
N LEU A 50 20.18 -20.01 13.30
CA LEU A 50 21.43 -20.42 12.66
C LEU A 50 22.60 -19.60 13.21
N LEU A 51 23.82 -20.11 13.03
CA LEU A 51 25.08 -19.41 13.32
C LEU A 51 25.20 -18.90 14.78
N ILE A 52 24.53 -19.54 15.73
CA ILE A 52 24.49 -19.10 17.14
C ILE A 52 25.88 -19.13 17.80
N ASP A 53 26.71 -20.11 17.45
CA ASP A 53 28.05 -20.26 18.01
C ASP A 53 29.02 -19.20 17.47
N GLU A 54 28.79 -18.73 16.24
CA GLU A 54 29.61 -17.71 15.58
C GLU A 54 29.14 -16.29 15.92
N HIS A 55 27.82 -16.11 16.07
CA HIS A 55 27.17 -14.83 16.27
C HIS A 55 26.06 -14.92 17.34
N PRO A 56 26.42 -15.07 18.64
CA PRO A 56 25.45 -15.32 19.72
C PRO A 56 24.47 -14.17 19.95
N ASP A 57 24.83 -12.95 19.56
CA ASP A 57 23.99 -11.74 19.67
C ASP A 57 23.29 -11.36 18.37
N ALA A 58 23.44 -12.15 17.31
CA ALA A 58 22.74 -11.97 16.04
C ALA A 58 21.68 -13.06 15.82
N PHE A 59 20.65 -12.73 15.05
CA PHE A 59 19.46 -13.57 14.89
C PHE A 59 19.31 -14.03 13.45
N TYR A 60 20.27 -14.83 12.98
CA TYR A 60 20.13 -15.54 11.71
C TYR A 60 19.10 -16.65 11.84
N VAL A 61 18.14 -16.69 10.93
CA VAL A 61 17.08 -17.70 10.94
C VAL A 61 16.91 -18.30 9.56
N ARG A 62 16.51 -19.57 9.51
CA ARG A 62 15.96 -20.12 8.28
C ARG A 62 14.54 -19.57 8.07
N PRO A 63 14.15 -19.15 6.86
CA PRO A 63 12.76 -18.79 6.59
C PRO A 63 11.82 -19.94 6.95
N ALA A 64 10.67 -19.60 7.51
CA ALA A 64 9.65 -20.55 7.92
C ALA A 64 8.53 -20.62 6.89
N LEU A 65 8.06 -21.84 6.63
CA LEU A 65 6.85 -22.13 5.87
C LEU A 65 5.81 -22.72 6.82
N ALA A 66 4.76 -21.96 7.06
CA ALA A 66 3.60 -22.31 7.86
C ALA A 66 2.47 -22.80 6.95
N ARG A 67 1.94 -24.00 7.18
CA ARG A 67 0.76 -24.53 6.49
C ARG A 67 -0.41 -24.57 7.47
N LEU A 68 -1.48 -23.88 7.13
CA LEU A 68 -2.72 -23.85 7.92
C LEU A 68 -3.83 -24.55 7.14
N PRO A 69 -4.75 -25.26 7.82
CA PRO A 69 -5.88 -25.93 7.16
C PRO A 69 -6.95 -24.92 6.67
N ALA A 70 -7.00 -23.73 7.27
CA ALA A 70 -7.92 -22.64 6.96
C ALA A 70 -7.29 -21.30 7.41
N PRO A 71 -7.81 -20.14 6.96
CA PRO A 71 -7.40 -18.85 7.49
C PRO A 71 -7.55 -18.79 9.02
N SER A 72 -6.62 -18.14 9.70
CA SER A 72 -6.67 -17.96 11.16
C SER A 72 -6.41 -16.51 11.55
N ALA A 73 -6.89 -16.08 12.72
CA ALA A 73 -6.62 -14.74 13.24
C ALA A 73 -5.11 -14.48 13.45
N GLY A 74 -4.33 -15.53 13.75
CA GLY A 74 -2.88 -15.43 13.84
C GLY A 74 -2.22 -15.03 12.52
N MET A 75 -2.73 -15.55 11.40
CA MET A 75 -2.25 -15.23 10.05
C MET A 75 -2.47 -13.77 9.65
N GLN A 76 -3.55 -13.14 10.12
CA GLN A 76 -3.89 -11.75 9.79
C GLN A 76 -2.97 -10.72 10.47
N ARG A 77 -2.18 -11.14 11.48
CA ARG A 77 -1.21 -10.28 12.15
C ARG A 77 0.11 -10.29 11.42
N GLU A 78 0.55 -9.11 10.97
CA GLU A 78 1.88 -8.96 10.39
C GLU A 78 2.95 -9.25 11.44
N THR A 79 3.81 -10.22 11.12
CA THR A 79 5.06 -10.47 11.85
C THR A 79 6.20 -10.14 10.91
N PHE A 80 7.00 -9.12 11.25
CA PHE A 80 8.06 -8.60 10.38
C PHE A 80 9.30 -9.51 10.38
N ALA A 81 9.13 -10.72 9.87
CA ALA A 81 10.06 -11.83 9.86
C ALA A 81 9.79 -12.76 8.65
N PRO A 82 10.72 -13.64 8.23
CA PRO A 82 10.56 -14.47 7.04
C PRO A 82 9.64 -15.69 7.32
N LEU A 83 8.35 -15.42 7.52
CA LEU A 83 7.29 -16.41 7.74
C LEU A 83 6.28 -16.38 6.59
N LEU A 84 6.20 -17.45 5.81
CA LEU A 84 5.21 -17.60 4.75
C LEU A 84 4.07 -18.52 5.19
N HIS A 85 2.86 -18.00 5.26
CA HIS A 85 1.64 -18.78 5.47
C HIS A 85 1.12 -19.36 4.15
N VAL A 86 0.66 -20.60 4.18
CA VAL A 86 0.06 -21.31 3.06
C VAL A 86 -1.28 -21.85 3.51
N VAL A 87 -2.34 -21.41 2.84
CA VAL A 87 -3.74 -21.79 3.08
C VAL A 87 -4.35 -22.27 1.78
N PRO A 88 -5.06 -23.41 1.75
CA PRO A 88 -5.78 -23.86 0.57
C PRO A 88 -7.07 -23.06 0.36
N TYR A 89 -7.49 -22.96 -0.89
CA TYR A 89 -8.81 -22.46 -1.30
C TYR A 89 -9.39 -23.40 -2.37
N ARG A 90 -10.68 -23.28 -2.69
CA ARG A 90 -11.40 -24.13 -3.65
C ARG A 90 -11.79 -23.41 -4.92
N ASP A 91 -12.20 -22.15 -4.80
CA ASP A 91 -12.57 -21.31 -5.94
C ASP A 91 -11.93 -19.92 -5.84
N PHE A 92 -11.91 -19.22 -6.97
CA PHE A 92 -11.18 -17.97 -7.10
C PHE A 92 -11.77 -16.85 -6.22
N ASP A 93 -13.09 -16.81 -6.07
CA ASP A 93 -13.76 -15.81 -5.22
C ASP A 93 -13.41 -16.03 -3.74
N GLU A 94 -13.33 -17.28 -3.28
CA GLU A 94 -12.80 -17.62 -1.95
C GLU A 94 -11.35 -17.14 -1.78
N ALA A 95 -10.49 -17.31 -2.81
CA ALA A 95 -9.10 -16.85 -2.73
C ALA A 95 -9.00 -15.32 -2.57
N VAL A 96 -9.80 -14.56 -3.32
CA VAL A 96 -9.87 -13.09 -3.21
C VAL A 96 -10.44 -12.68 -1.84
N ALA A 97 -11.46 -13.39 -1.34
CA ALA A 97 -12.00 -13.12 -0.01
C ALA A 97 -10.96 -13.35 1.09
N ILE A 98 -10.20 -14.45 1.04
CA ILE A 98 -9.12 -14.73 1.99
C ILE A 98 -8.03 -13.67 1.92
N GLN A 99 -7.65 -13.23 0.71
CA GLN A 99 -6.65 -12.18 0.54
C GLN A 99 -7.08 -10.87 1.20
N ASN A 100 -8.35 -10.47 1.01
CA ASN A 100 -8.86 -9.20 1.48
C ASN A 100 -9.23 -9.23 2.98
N ASP A 101 -9.37 -10.41 3.59
CA ASP A 101 -9.72 -10.62 5.02
C ASP A 101 -8.56 -10.37 6.01
N VAL A 102 -7.61 -9.50 5.65
CA VAL A 102 -6.58 -8.98 6.56
C VAL A 102 -6.78 -7.48 6.75
N PRO A 103 -6.37 -6.88 7.87
CA PRO A 103 -6.51 -5.43 8.05
C PRO A 103 -5.59 -4.59 7.15
N GLN A 104 -4.47 -5.15 6.67
CA GLN A 104 -3.50 -4.48 5.80
C GLN A 104 -3.97 -4.46 4.33
N GLY A 105 -3.37 -3.58 3.51
CA GLY A 105 -3.74 -3.40 2.10
C GLY A 105 -2.61 -2.84 1.23
N LEU A 106 -1.37 -3.27 1.46
CA LEU A 106 -0.20 -2.74 0.73
C LEU A 106 -0.10 -3.28 -0.70
N SER A 107 0.22 -4.56 -0.84
CA SER A 107 0.51 -5.20 -2.12
C SER A 107 -0.03 -6.62 -2.16
N SER A 108 -0.41 -7.06 -3.34
CA SER A 108 -1.00 -8.36 -3.61
C SER A 108 -0.57 -8.87 -4.98
N CYS A 109 -0.63 -10.18 -5.19
CA CYS A 109 -0.37 -10.75 -6.51
C CYS A 109 -1.14 -12.04 -6.74
N VAL A 110 -1.52 -12.27 -8.01
CA VAL A 110 -2.04 -13.54 -8.50
C VAL A 110 -1.04 -14.16 -9.49
N MET A 111 -0.85 -15.48 -9.38
CA MET A 111 -0.05 -16.27 -10.31
C MET A 111 -0.98 -17.18 -11.10
N THR A 112 -1.32 -16.80 -12.33
CA THR A 112 -2.30 -17.51 -13.17
C THR A 112 -1.99 -17.33 -14.67
N ASN A 113 -2.41 -18.30 -15.48
CA ASN A 113 -2.44 -18.19 -16.94
C ASN A 113 -3.86 -17.94 -17.47
N ASP A 114 -4.88 -17.92 -16.61
CA ASP A 114 -6.25 -17.56 -17.00
C ASP A 114 -6.42 -16.04 -16.97
N VAL A 115 -6.64 -15.46 -18.15
CA VAL A 115 -6.85 -14.01 -18.29
C VAL A 115 -8.08 -13.52 -17.52
N ARG A 116 -9.10 -14.36 -17.33
CA ARG A 116 -10.31 -14.00 -16.59
C ARG A 116 -10.04 -13.86 -15.11
N GLU A 117 -9.24 -14.76 -14.54
CA GLU A 117 -8.78 -14.66 -13.15
C GLU A 117 -7.87 -13.44 -12.96
N ALA A 118 -6.94 -13.21 -13.89
CA ALA A 118 -6.05 -12.06 -13.86
C ALA A 118 -6.83 -10.73 -13.87
N GLU A 119 -7.78 -10.56 -14.79
CA GLU A 119 -8.59 -9.34 -14.87
C GLU A 119 -9.58 -9.23 -13.69
N ALA A 120 -10.16 -10.34 -13.24
CA ALA A 120 -11.02 -10.33 -12.05
C ALA A 120 -10.25 -9.88 -10.80
N PHE A 121 -9.00 -10.33 -10.66
CA PHE A 121 -8.10 -9.92 -9.57
C PHE A 121 -7.82 -8.42 -9.54
N LEU A 122 -7.64 -7.81 -10.72
CA LEU A 122 -7.35 -6.37 -10.87
C LEU A 122 -8.61 -5.50 -10.92
N SER A 123 -9.78 -6.12 -11.01
CA SER A 123 -11.05 -5.41 -11.09
C SER A 123 -11.42 -4.73 -9.77
N ALA A 124 -12.43 -3.85 -9.81
CA ALA A 124 -12.93 -3.16 -8.62
C ALA A 124 -13.49 -4.10 -7.52
N ALA A 125 -13.79 -5.36 -7.85
CA ALA A 125 -14.24 -6.37 -6.89
C ALA A 125 -13.13 -7.38 -6.51
N GLY A 126 -11.93 -7.20 -7.06
CA GLY A 126 -10.78 -8.08 -6.85
C GLY A 126 -9.98 -7.68 -5.61
N SER A 127 -8.67 -7.56 -5.78
CA SER A 127 -7.75 -7.14 -4.72
C SER A 127 -8.10 -5.76 -4.15
N ASP A 128 -8.05 -5.63 -2.82
CA ASP A 128 -8.23 -4.35 -2.12
C ASP A 128 -6.91 -3.64 -1.76
N CYS A 129 -5.79 -4.12 -2.28
CA CYS A 129 -4.47 -3.52 -2.05
C CYS A 129 -4.21 -2.29 -2.95
N GLY A 130 -3.33 -1.40 -2.50
CA GLY A 130 -2.86 -0.29 -3.32
C GLY A 130 -2.00 -0.71 -4.52
N ILE A 131 -1.39 -1.90 -4.45
CA ILE A 131 -0.66 -2.55 -5.54
C ILE A 131 -1.24 -3.95 -5.76
N ALA A 132 -1.62 -4.25 -7.01
CA ALA A 132 -2.12 -5.56 -7.40
C ALA A 132 -1.43 -6.02 -8.70
N ASN A 133 -0.80 -7.20 -8.63
CA ASN A 133 0.10 -7.70 -9.66
C ASN A 133 -0.38 -9.03 -10.25
N VAL A 134 -0.04 -9.29 -11.52
CA VAL A 134 -0.26 -10.57 -12.20
C VAL A 134 1.08 -11.15 -12.62
N ASN A 135 1.37 -12.39 -12.23
CA ASN A 135 2.59 -13.14 -12.58
C ASN A 135 3.91 -12.48 -12.17
N ILE A 136 3.87 -11.57 -11.20
CA ILE A 136 5.03 -11.02 -10.49
C ILE A 136 4.67 -10.90 -9.00
N GLY A 137 5.64 -11.16 -8.12
CA GLY A 137 5.42 -11.19 -6.68
C GLY A 137 4.99 -9.84 -6.08
N PRO A 138 4.70 -9.80 -4.77
CA PRO A 138 4.19 -8.61 -4.09
C PRO A 138 5.21 -7.45 -4.03
N SER A 139 6.50 -7.72 -4.29
CA SER A 139 7.54 -6.68 -4.40
C SER A 139 7.68 -6.09 -5.81
N GLY A 140 6.84 -6.50 -6.77
CA GLY A 140 6.83 -5.94 -8.13
C GLY A 140 6.31 -4.50 -8.12
N ALA A 141 7.21 -3.54 -7.91
CA ALA A 141 6.95 -2.10 -7.98
C ALA A 141 8.17 -1.40 -8.59
N GLU A 142 7.95 -0.25 -9.22
CA GLU A 142 9.00 0.55 -9.85
C GLU A 142 8.82 2.05 -9.59
N ILE A 143 9.88 2.83 -9.81
CA ILE A 143 9.91 4.27 -9.53
C ILE A 143 8.81 5.06 -10.25
N GLY A 144 8.37 4.61 -11.43
CA GLY A 144 7.30 5.28 -12.18
C GLY A 144 5.91 5.14 -11.55
N GLY A 145 5.69 4.11 -10.73
CA GLY A 145 4.41 3.84 -10.07
C GLY A 145 4.24 4.60 -8.76
N ALA A 146 2.99 4.90 -8.40
CA ALA A 146 2.66 5.39 -7.06
C ALA A 146 2.76 4.21 -6.06
N PHE A 147 3.66 4.30 -5.08
CA PHE A 147 3.87 3.26 -4.09
C PHE A 147 3.10 3.57 -2.80
N GLY A 148 2.33 2.61 -2.30
CA GLY A 148 1.57 2.73 -1.06
C GLY A 148 0.35 1.84 -1.06
N GLY A 149 -0.39 1.82 0.04
CA GLY A 149 -1.48 0.87 0.27
C GLY A 149 -2.72 1.48 0.88
N GLU A 150 -3.76 0.67 0.96
CA GLU A 150 -5.07 1.01 1.53
C GLU A 150 -5.25 0.42 2.94
N LYS A 151 -6.44 0.58 3.52
CA LYS A 151 -6.82 0.01 4.82
C LYS A 151 -5.85 0.45 5.93
N GLU A 152 -5.41 -0.45 6.80
CA GLU A 152 -4.46 -0.10 7.87
C GLU A 152 -3.06 0.25 7.35
N THR A 153 -2.75 0.04 6.07
CA THR A 153 -1.52 0.55 5.46
C THR A 153 -1.51 2.08 5.37
N GLY A 154 -2.68 2.74 5.39
CA GLY A 154 -2.79 4.17 5.70
C GLY A 154 -3.10 5.10 4.52
N GLY A 155 -3.30 4.61 3.30
CA GLY A 155 -3.82 5.38 2.15
C GLY A 155 -2.82 6.32 1.47
N GLY A 156 -1.61 6.49 2.01
CA GLY A 156 -0.56 7.32 1.43
C GLY A 156 -0.08 6.78 0.08
N ARG A 157 0.52 7.66 -0.74
CA ARG A 157 1.24 7.31 -1.98
C ARG A 157 2.53 8.11 -2.11
N GLU A 158 3.59 7.44 -2.54
CA GLU A 158 4.94 7.98 -2.70
C GLU A 158 5.52 7.62 -4.08
N SER A 159 6.69 8.20 -4.40
CA SER A 159 7.46 7.96 -5.64
C SER A 159 6.80 8.53 -6.91
N GLY A 160 6.22 7.71 -7.78
CA GLY A 160 5.81 8.09 -9.13
C GLY A 160 4.40 8.66 -9.26
N SER A 161 3.86 8.56 -10.48
CA SER A 161 2.57 9.16 -10.87
C SER A 161 2.49 10.65 -10.48
N ASP A 162 1.42 11.07 -9.82
CA ASP A 162 1.24 12.40 -9.26
C ASP A 162 1.34 12.43 -7.72
N ALA A 163 2.06 11.48 -7.12
CA ALA A 163 2.33 11.44 -5.68
C ALA A 163 2.97 12.74 -5.16
N TRP A 164 3.74 13.44 -6.01
CA TRP A 164 4.29 14.77 -5.70
C TRP A 164 3.23 15.80 -5.29
N ARG A 165 1.96 15.63 -5.71
CA ARG A 165 0.84 16.49 -5.29
C ARG A 165 0.60 16.44 -3.78
N GLY A 166 0.95 15.34 -3.10
CA GLY A 166 0.88 15.24 -1.63
C GLY A 166 1.79 16.23 -0.90
N TYR A 167 2.79 16.76 -1.59
CA TYR A 167 3.76 17.74 -1.07
C TYR A 167 3.47 19.18 -1.55
N MET A 168 2.36 19.39 -2.27
CA MET A 168 1.96 20.70 -2.81
C MET A 168 0.49 21.02 -2.45
N ARG A 169 0.12 22.30 -2.48
CA ARG A 169 -1.27 22.74 -2.33
C ARG A 169 -1.88 23.20 -3.66
N ARG A 170 -3.11 22.80 -3.94
CA ARG A 170 -3.87 23.24 -5.13
C ARG A 170 -4.40 24.66 -4.95
N ALA A 171 -4.44 25.45 -6.03
CA ALA A 171 -5.11 26.75 -6.06
C ALA A 171 -6.01 26.84 -7.30
N THR A 172 -7.22 27.36 -7.13
CA THR A 172 -8.17 27.64 -8.23
C THR A 172 -8.25 29.15 -8.41
N ASN A 173 -7.87 29.65 -9.59
CA ASN A 173 -7.77 31.09 -9.84
C ASN A 173 -8.73 31.50 -10.97
N THR A 174 -9.53 32.52 -10.74
CA THR A 174 -10.34 33.17 -11.78
C THR A 174 -9.72 34.53 -12.07
N ILE A 175 -9.35 34.77 -13.34
CA ILE A 175 -8.82 36.06 -13.80
C ILE A 175 -9.82 36.64 -14.80
N ASN A 176 -10.62 37.60 -14.34
CA ASN A 176 -11.48 38.39 -15.22
C ASN A 176 -10.68 39.61 -15.74
N TYR A 177 -10.35 39.62 -17.03
CA TYR A 177 -9.65 40.73 -17.70
C TYR A 177 -10.60 41.73 -18.37
N SER A 178 -11.93 41.53 -18.23
CA SER A 178 -12.92 42.51 -18.65
C SER A 178 -12.92 43.72 -17.71
N SER A 179 -13.25 44.90 -18.23
CA SER A 179 -13.61 46.05 -17.39
C SER A 179 -15.00 45.90 -16.76
N ALA A 180 -15.78 44.89 -17.17
CA ALA A 180 -17.09 44.59 -16.61
C ALA A 180 -16.99 43.59 -15.47
N LEU A 181 -17.58 43.96 -14.32
CA LEU A 181 -17.95 43.01 -13.27
C LEU A 181 -19.45 42.75 -13.40
N PRO A 182 -19.89 41.50 -13.61
CA PRO A 182 -21.31 41.21 -13.61
C PRO A 182 -21.89 41.57 -12.25
N LEU A 183 -22.95 42.37 -12.24
CA LEU A 183 -23.68 42.69 -11.03
C LEU A 183 -24.51 41.48 -10.59
N ALA A 184 -24.63 41.30 -9.28
CA ALA A 184 -25.51 40.28 -8.74
C ALA A 184 -26.95 40.50 -9.26
N GLN A 185 -27.65 39.40 -9.55
CA GLN A 185 -29.09 39.37 -9.87
C GLN A 185 -29.55 40.19 -11.10
N GLY A 186 -28.67 40.51 -12.05
CA GLY A 186 -29.07 41.22 -13.28
C GLY A 186 -29.36 42.71 -13.06
N ASP A 187 -28.95 43.25 -11.90
CA ASP A 187 -29.03 44.68 -11.63
C ASP A 187 -28.15 45.46 -12.62
N LYS A 188 -28.64 46.61 -13.08
CA LYS A 188 -27.86 47.51 -13.93
C LYS A 188 -26.97 48.38 -13.05
N ALA A 189 -25.72 48.60 -13.47
CA ALA A 189 -24.81 49.49 -12.77
C ALA A 189 -25.44 50.89 -12.70
N PRO A 190 -25.46 51.55 -11.53
CA PRO A 190 -25.84 52.95 -11.50
C PRO A 190 -24.90 53.75 -12.41
N PRO A 191 -25.40 54.74 -13.16
CA PRO A 191 -24.56 55.52 -14.05
C PRO A 191 -23.43 56.21 -13.26
N PRO A 192 -22.25 56.40 -13.87
CA PRO A 192 -21.12 57.00 -13.18
C PRO A 192 -21.48 58.39 -12.64
N LEU A 193 -20.94 58.74 -11.47
CA LEU A 193 -21.20 59.97 -10.70
C LEU A 193 -20.90 61.30 -11.43
N GLY A 194 -20.58 61.28 -12.73
CA GLY A 194 -20.23 62.45 -13.54
C GLY A 194 -21.38 63.11 -14.31
N GLU A 195 -22.56 62.49 -14.44
CA GLU A 195 -23.65 63.04 -15.28
C GLU A 195 -24.78 63.75 -14.52
N VAL A 196 -24.82 63.69 -13.18
CA VAL A 196 -25.90 64.31 -12.40
C VAL A 196 -25.70 65.83 -12.21
N ALA A 197 -24.53 66.39 -12.55
CA ALA A 197 -24.19 67.80 -12.30
C ALA A 197 -24.46 68.79 -13.46
N ARG A 198 -25.07 68.37 -14.59
CA ARG A 198 -25.33 69.27 -15.74
C ARG A 198 -26.78 69.74 -15.93
N ARG A 199 -27.69 69.50 -14.97
CA ARG A 199 -29.12 69.85 -15.14
C ARG A 199 -29.70 70.90 -14.17
N ALA A 200 -28.86 71.70 -13.50
CA ALA A 200 -29.33 72.77 -12.60
C ALA A 200 -28.54 74.08 -12.78
N GLY A 201 -28.58 74.68 -13.97
CA GLY A 201 -27.92 75.96 -14.23
C GLY A 201 -28.23 76.53 -15.62
N GLY A 202 -29.50 76.82 -15.89
CA GLY A 202 -29.94 77.46 -17.12
C GLY A 202 -31.30 78.11 -16.93
N GLY A 203 -31.31 79.33 -16.40
CA GLY A 203 -32.47 80.21 -16.25
C GLY A 203 -32.02 81.67 -16.22
N GLU A 204 -32.06 82.28 -17.41
CA GLU A 204 -32.22 83.69 -17.80
C GLU A 204 -31.83 84.82 -16.81
N LEU A 205 -30.85 85.65 -17.21
CA LEU A 205 -31.05 86.99 -17.83
C LEU A 205 -29.79 87.38 -18.62
#